data_AF-R6BYV6-F1
#
_entry.id   AF-R6BYV6-F1
#
_cell.length_a   1.000
_cell.length_b   1.000
_cell.length_c   1.000
_cell.angle_alpha   90.00
_cell.angle_beta   90.00
_cell.angle_gamma   90.00
#
_symmetry.space_group_name_H-M   'P 1'
#
loop_
_entity.id
_entity.type
_entity.pdbx_description
1 polymer ?
#
loop_
_entity_poly.entity_id
_entity_poly.type
_entity_poly.pdbx_seq_one_letter_code
_entity_poly.pdbx_strand_id
1 'polypeptide(L)'
;MFTNNYQALLERMCTGDNATTAMYKNITGQAARDGYNPANITKNSPKIHLGTGTTPPKKTDYVLETPLDDTLVDTTFAYQRTQDFTNENSYSQLFVSVTNKSSEQLTANECALYISGSLGEYMIAREVFDKPKVFEPGETKSFVWKIFY
;
A
#
# COMPACT_ATOMS: atom_id res chain seq x y z
N MET A 1 -8.63 -2.22 2.65
CA MET A 1 -8.58 -2.19 4.14
C MET A 1 -7.23 -1.69 4.61
N PHE A 2 -7.17 -0.83 5.64
CA PHE A 2 -5.92 -0.40 6.28
C PHE A 2 -5.40 -1.42 7.30
N THR A 3 -4.08 -1.61 7.37
CA THR A 3 -3.42 -2.54 8.29
C THR A 3 -3.02 -1.86 9.61
N ASN A 4 -2.54 -2.65 10.58
CA ASN A 4 -1.97 -2.17 11.84
C ASN A 4 -0.75 -1.28 11.61
N ASN A 5 -0.02 -1.46 10.52
CA ASN A 5 1.07 -0.55 10.14
C ASN A 5 0.54 0.86 9.84
N TYR A 6 -0.65 0.99 9.26
CA TYR A 6 -1.29 2.28 9.04
C TYR A 6 -1.82 2.88 10.35
N GLN A 7 -2.38 2.07 11.25
CA GLN A 7 -2.78 2.56 12.57
C GLN A 7 -1.57 3.09 13.38
N ALA A 8 -0.49 2.31 13.42
CA ALA A 8 0.77 2.71 14.05
C ALA A 8 1.31 4.01 13.42
N LEU A 9 1.07 4.22 12.14
CA LEU A 9 1.44 5.44 11.44
C LEU A 9 0.68 6.67 11.95
N LEU A 10 -0.65 6.55 12.02
CA LEU A 10 -1.52 7.63 12.50
C LEU A 10 -1.22 7.98 13.95
N GLU A 11 -1.04 6.99 14.83
CA GLU A 11 -0.71 7.21 16.24
C GLU A 11 0.60 8.01 16.38
N ARG A 12 1.62 7.69 15.58
CA ARG A 12 2.89 8.44 15.54
C ARG A 12 2.70 9.88 15.04
N MET A 13 1.84 10.11 14.04
CA MET A 13 1.51 11.46 13.55
C MET A 13 0.85 12.33 14.61
N CYS A 14 -0.07 11.76 15.38
CA CYS A 14 -0.85 12.50 16.37
C CYS A 14 -0.06 12.78 17.66
N THR A 15 0.82 11.87 18.06
CA THR A 15 1.50 11.95 19.36
C THR A 15 2.91 12.55 19.28
N GLY A 16 3.51 12.59 18.08
CA GLY A 16 4.88 13.09 17.89
C GLY A 16 5.98 12.22 18.51
N ASP A 17 5.61 11.11 19.16
CA ASP A 17 6.49 10.23 19.92
C ASP A 17 6.87 8.97 19.12
N ASN A 18 7.98 8.33 19.49
CA ASN A 18 8.30 6.98 19.02
C ASN A 18 7.24 6.03 19.60
N ALA A 19 6.22 5.69 18.81
CA ALA A 19 5.07 4.88 19.23
C ALA A 19 5.50 3.71 20.15
N THR A 20 5.29 3.86 21.46
CA THR A 20 5.75 2.90 22.46
C THR A 20 4.86 1.65 22.49
N THR A 21 3.67 1.74 21.90
CA THR A 21 2.63 0.68 21.87
C THR A 21 2.37 0.10 20.48
N ALA A 22 2.66 0.83 19.39
CA ALA A 22 2.32 0.39 18.04
C ALA A 22 3.56 -0.16 17.30
N MET A 23 3.56 -1.46 17.03
CA MET A 23 4.66 -2.12 16.31
C MET A 23 4.35 -2.16 14.82
N TYR A 24 5.19 -1.53 14.01
CA TYR A 24 5.21 -1.79 12.57
C TYR A 24 5.79 -3.19 12.33
N LYS A 25 5.29 -3.88 11.32
CA LYS A 25 5.83 -5.16 10.85
C LYS A 25 6.19 -5.04 9.38
N ASN A 26 7.47 -5.19 9.06
CA ASN A 26 7.92 -5.19 7.67
C ASN A 26 7.48 -6.50 6.97
N ILE A 27 7.75 -6.61 5.67
CA ILE A 27 7.39 -7.81 4.88
C ILE A 27 8.05 -9.10 5.36
N THR A 28 9.20 -9.04 6.06
CA THR A 28 9.86 -10.22 6.64
C THR A 28 9.32 -10.58 8.03
N GLY A 29 8.40 -9.78 8.56
CA GLY A 29 7.79 -9.97 9.85
C GLY A 29 8.56 -9.38 11.03
N GLN A 30 9.64 -8.65 10.78
CA GLN A 30 10.42 -7.97 11.80
C GLN A 30 9.64 -6.76 12.33
N ALA A 31 9.56 -6.67 13.67
CA ALA A 31 8.99 -5.51 14.34
C ALA A 31 9.93 -4.31 14.20
N ALA A 32 9.39 -3.16 13.82
CA ALA A 32 10.09 -1.88 13.80
C ALA A 32 9.38 -0.87 14.69
N ARG A 33 10.16 -0.03 15.37
CA ARG A 33 9.66 1.13 16.14
C ARG A 33 9.91 2.46 15.42
N ASP A 34 11.00 2.51 14.64
CA ASP A 34 11.54 3.74 14.05
C ASP A 34 11.55 3.73 12.51
N GLY A 35 10.68 2.92 11.89
CA GLY A 35 10.86 2.50 10.51
C GLY A 35 10.74 3.58 9.44
N TYR A 36 9.91 4.61 9.61
CA TYR A 36 9.66 5.59 8.55
C TYR A 36 9.00 6.87 9.06
N ASN A 37 9.28 8.02 8.42
CA ASN A 37 8.66 9.31 8.76
C ASN A 37 7.23 9.37 8.18
N PRO A 38 6.19 9.47 9.03
CA PRO A 38 4.79 9.51 8.58
C PRO A 38 4.42 10.71 7.72
N ALA A 39 5.12 11.83 7.91
CA ALA A 39 4.71 13.11 7.37
C ALA A 39 4.77 13.16 5.84
N ASN A 40 5.28 12.12 5.18
CA ASN A 40 5.45 12.08 3.74
C ASN A 40 5.27 10.66 3.17
N ILE A 41 4.05 10.12 3.20
CA ILE A 41 3.71 8.89 2.44
C ILE A 41 4.19 8.95 0.97
N THR A 42 4.28 10.16 0.41
CA THR A 42 4.78 10.46 -0.93
C THR A 42 6.30 10.57 -1.05
N LYS A 43 7.04 10.83 0.03
CA LYS A 43 8.52 10.77 0.04
C LYS A 43 9.03 9.37 0.39
N ASN A 44 8.17 8.48 0.90
CA ASN A 44 8.53 7.12 1.27
C ASN A 44 8.35 6.11 0.12
N SER A 45 8.42 6.59 -1.14
CA SER A 45 8.40 5.77 -2.35
C SER A 45 7.26 4.73 -2.33
N PRO A 46 5.99 5.16 -2.46
CA PRO A 46 4.86 4.24 -2.43
C PRO A 46 4.99 3.20 -3.55
N LYS A 47 4.64 1.96 -3.23
CA LYS A 47 4.63 0.83 -4.16
C LYS A 47 3.30 0.10 -4.08
N ILE A 48 2.85 -0.39 -5.22
CA ILE A 48 1.71 -1.28 -5.30
C ILE A 48 2.24 -2.62 -5.75
N HIS A 49 1.88 -3.65 -4.99
CA HIS A 49 2.11 -5.02 -5.37
C HIS A 49 0.77 -5.67 -5.65
N LEU A 50 0.75 -6.54 -6.66
CA LEU A 50 -0.41 -7.35 -7.01
C LEU A 50 -0.21 -8.76 -6.48
N GLY A 51 -1.31 -9.46 -6.21
CA GLY A 51 -1.27 -10.84 -5.74
C GLY A 51 -2.48 -11.63 -6.21
N THR A 52 -2.44 -12.94 -5.94
CA THR A 52 -3.51 -13.90 -6.26
C THR A 52 -4.25 -14.41 -5.04
N GLY A 53 -3.89 -13.95 -3.83
CA GLY A 53 -4.61 -14.25 -2.59
C GLY A 53 -6.07 -13.80 -2.64
N THR A 54 -6.91 -14.53 -1.93
CA THR A 54 -8.37 -14.36 -1.98
C THR A 54 -8.99 -14.24 -0.60
N THR A 55 -8.22 -14.41 0.48
CA THR A 55 -8.81 -14.27 1.82
C THR A 55 -9.06 -12.80 2.14
N PRO A 56 -10.19 -12.47 2.79
CA PRO A 56 -10.48 -11.10 3.17
C PRO A 56 -9.32 -10.46 3.95
N PRO A 57 -8.95 -9.21 3.64
CA PRO A 57 -7.84 -8.56 4.31
C PRO A 57 -8.13 -8.43 5.81
N LYS A 58 -7.08 -8.58 6.62
CA LYS A 58 -7.11 -8.38 8.07
C LYS A 58 -6.18 -7.24 8.44
N LYS A 59 -6.49 -6.55 9.53
CA LYS A 59 -5.61 -5.49 10.04
C LYS A 59 -4.20 -5.99 10.39
N THR A 60 -4.06 -7.26 10.73
CA THR A 60 -2.78 -7.90 11.08
C THR A 60 -1.92 -8.29 9.88
N ASP A 61 -2.44 -8.17 8.66
CA ASP A 61 -1.68 -8.52 7.46
C ASP A 61 -0.51 -7.55 7.27
N TYR A 62 0.64 -8.09 6.88
CA TYR A 62 1.87 -7.33 6.63
C TYR A 62 2.55 -7.67 5.29
N VAL A 63 2.00 -8.66 4.56
CA VAL A 63 2.41 -9.07 3.22
C VAL A 63 1.18 -9.63 2.48
N LEU A 64 1.20 -9.64 1.14
CA LEU A 64 0.22 -10.36 0.32
C LEU A 64 0.33 -11.87 0.56
N GLU A 65 -0.76 -12.60 0.40
CA GLU A 65 -0.76 -14.06 0.63
C GLU A 65 0.01 -14.78 -0.46
N THR A 66 -0.21 -14.37 -1.71
CA THR A 66 0.45 -14.91 -2.88
C THR A 66 0.83 -13.76 -3.81
N PRO A 67 1.95 -13.06 -3.55
CA PRO A 67 2.42 -11.97 -4.39
C PRO A 67 2.69 -12.45 -5.81
N LEU A 68 2.36 -11.61 -6.80
CA LEU A 68 2.88 -11.76 -8.15
C LEU A 68 4.35 -11.29 -8.19
N ASP A 69 5.10 -11.77 -9.17
CA ASP A 69 6.45 -11.29 -9.42
C ASP A 69 6.41 -9.85 -9.97
N ASP A 70 6.94 -8.90 -9.21
CA ASP A 70 6.95 -7.48 -9.56
C ASP A 70 7.76 -7.20 -10.83
N THR A 71 8.67 -8.10 -11.23
CA THR A 71 9.41 -7.97 -12.49
C THR A 71 8.54 -8.19 -13.73
N LEU A 72 7.29 -8.66 -13.56
CA LEU A 72 6.31 -8.86 -14.63
C LEU A 72 5.40 -7.64 -14.87
N VAL A 73 5.52 -6.60 -14.04
CA VAL A 73 4.72 -5.38 -14.18
C VAL A 73 5.59 -4.11 -14.22
N ASP A 74 5.04 -3.06 -14.81
CA ASP A 74 5.48 -1.69 -14.60
C ASP A 74 4.43 -0.93 -13.81
N THR A 75 4.85 -0.12 -12.85
CA THR A 75 3.96 0.71 -12.05
C THR A 75 4.33 2.18 -12.17
N THR A 76 3.37 3.02 -12.49
CA THR A 76 3.52 4.48 -12.50
C THR A 76 2.55 5.13 -11.52
N PHE A 77 3.00 6.18 -10.86
CA PHE A 77 2.27 6.85 -9.79
C PHE A 77 2.03 8.31 -10.13
N ALA A 78 0.79 8.76 -9.91
CA ALA A 78 0.45 10.17 -9.75
C ALA A 78 -0.21 10.38 -8.39
N TYR A 79 -0.03 11.57 -7.84
CA TYR A 79 -0.47 11.88 -6.48
C TYR A 79 -1.21 13.21 -6.44
N GLN A 80 -2.29 13.23 -5.69
CA GLN A 80 -3.01 14.44 -5.33
C GLN A 80 -3.19 14.47 -3.80
N ARG A 81 -2.96 15.65 -3.21
CA ARG A 81 -3.30 15.92 -1.82
C ARG A 81 -4.35 17.01 -1.76
N THR A 82 -5.32 16.82 -0.89
CA THR A 82 -6.19 17.90 -0.43
C THR A 82 -5.98 18.07 1.07
N GLN A 83 -5.77 19.32 1.48
CA GLN A 83 -5.70 19.74 2.88
C GLN A 83 -6.85 20.71 3.12
N ASP A 84 -8.00 20.17 3.50
CA ASP A 84 -9.16 20.94 3.94
C ASP A 84 -9.46 20.54 5.38
N PHE A 85 -8.80 21.23 6.30
CA PHE A 85 -8.97 21.02 7.74
C PHE A 85 -10.27 21.65 8.26
N THR A 86 -10.83 22.61 7.52
CA THR A 86 -12.06 23.31 7.90
C THR A 86 -13.28 22.41 7.73
N ASN A 87 -13.31 21.61 6.67
CA ASN A 87 -14.41 20.69 6.38
C ASN A 87 -14.09 19.22 6.67
N GLU A 88 -13.00 18.93 7.40
CA GLU A 88 -12.54 17.57 7.72
C GLU A 88 -12.43 16.64 6.48
N ASN A 89 -12.10 17.23 5.32
CA ASN A 89 -12.05 16.53 4.03
C ASN A 89 -10.61 16.42 3.51
N SER A 90 -9.67 16.26 4.44
CA SER A 90 -8.26 16.08 4.10
C SER A 90 -8.03 14.65 3.62
N TYR A 91 -7.41 14.52 2.45
CA TYR A 91 -7.08 13.21 1.89
C TYR A 91 -5.84 13.24 1.01
N SER A 92 -5.25 12.06 0.88
CA SER A 92 -4.22 11.72 -0.10
C SER A 92 -4.83 10.75 -1.10
N GLN A 93 -4.72 11.06 -2.38
CA GLN A 93 -5.18 10.21 -3.46
C GLN A 93 -3.99 9.79 -4.32
N LEU A 94 -3.80 8.48 -4.43
CA LEU A 94 -2.79 7.86 -5.28
C LEU A 94 -3.50 7.29 -6.51
N PHE A 95 -3.04 7.69 -7.68
CA PHE A 95 -3.42 7.11 -8.95
C PHE A 95 -2.26 6.23 -9.39
N VAL A 96 -2.55 4.96 -9.64
CA VAL A 96 -1.53 3.96 -9.96
C VAL A 96 -1.91 3.30 -11.26
N SER A 97 -1.06 3.39 -12.28
CA SER A 97 -1.22 2.61 -13.49
C SER A 97 -0.26 1.42 -13.45
N VAL A 98 -0.80 0.23 -13.63
CA VAL A 98 -0.07 -1.03 -13.67
C VAL A 98 -0.14 -1.59 -15.08
N THR A 99 1.02 -1.81 -15.69
CA THR A 99 1.18 -2.35 -17.04
C THR A 99 1.76 -3.75 -16.96
N ASN A 100 1.11 -4.74 -17.58
CA ASN A 100 1.69 -6.08 -17.74
C ASN A 100 2.80 -6.02 -18.81
N LYS A 101 4.06 -6.24 -18.42
CA LYS A 101 5.21 -6.28 -19.35
C LYS A 101 5.62 -7.70 -19.74
N SER A 102 4.95 -8.70 -19.18
CA SER A 102 5.21 -10.09 -19.52
C SER A 102 4.61 -10.43 -20.89
N SER A 103 4.93 -11.62 -21.40
CA SER A 103 4.34 -12.17 -22.62
C SER A 103 3.08 -13.01 -22.35
N GLU A 104 2.70 -13.18 -21.09
CA GLU A 104 1.57 -14.00 -20.65
C GLU A 104 0.48 -13.14 -20.01
N GLN A 105 -0.73 -13.66 -19.98
CA GLN A 105 -1.83 -13.03 -19.25
C GLN A 105 -1.55 -13.11 -17.73
N LEU A 106 -1.71 -12.00 -17.02
CA LEU A 106 -1.65 -11.97 -15.56
C LEU A 106 -3.04 -11.85 -14.97
N THR A 107 -3.28 -12.54 -13.85
CA THR A 107 -4.52 -12.40 -13.08
C THR A 107 -4.18 -11.97 -11.66
N ALA A 108 -4.77 -10.87 -11.19
CA ALA A 108 -4.63 -10.39 -9.82
C ALA A 108 -5.99 -10.45 -9.10
N ASN A 109 -5.99 -11.04 -7.90
CA ASN A 109 -7.15 -11.10 -7.01
C ASN A 109 -7.04 -10.08 -5.88
N GLU A 110 -5.85 -9.58 -5.62
CA GLU A 110 -5.57 -8.63 -4.56
C GLU A 110 -4.52 -7.61 -4.98
N CYS A 111 -4.52 -6.48 -4.28
CA CYS A 111 -3.44 -5.51 -4.33
C CYS A 111 -3.15 -4.96 -2.93
N ALA A 112 -1.93 -4.48 -2.74
CA ALA A 112 -1.54 -3.84 -1.50
C ALA A 112 -0.64 -2.65 -1.75
N LEU A 113 -0.83 -1.64 -0.91
CA LEU A 113 0.00 -0.43 -0.85
C LEU A 113 1.07 -0.60 0.21
N TYR A 114 2.31 -0.44 -0.23
CA TYR A 114 3.50 -0.50 0.59
C TYR A 114 4.21 0.85 0.58
N ILE A 115 4.95 1.08 1.65
CA ILE A 115 5.86 2.21 1.77
C ILE A 115 7.22 1.71 2.22
N SER A 116 8.27 2.38 1.72
CA SER A 116 9.64 2.08 2.08
C SER A 116 9.98 2.72 3.42
N GLY A 117 10.68 1.97 4.27
CA GLY A 117 11.30 2.46 5.48
C GLY A 117 12.70 1.87 5.68
N SER A 118 13.33 2.22 6.80
CA SER A 118 14.73 1.90 7.11
C SER A 118 15.03 0.40 7.21
N LEU A 119 14.04 -0.42 7.57
CA LEU A 119 14.16 -1.87 7.72
C LEU A 119 13.42 -2.65 6.60
N GLY A 120 13.10 -1.98 5.49
CA GLY A 120 12.39 -2.58 4.36
C GLY A 120 10.99 -2.00 4.16
N GLU A 121 10.13 -2.79 3.55
CA GLU A 121 8.80 -2.35 3.13
C GLU A 121 7.73 -2.69 4.16
N TYR A 122 6.74 -1.82 4.27
CA TYR A 122 5.62 -1.96 5.21
C TYR A 122 4.32 -1.85 4.44
N MET A 123 3.51 -2.90 4.51
CA MET A 123 2.16 -2.88 3.94
C MET A 123 1.27 -2.00 4.81
N ILE A 124 0.73 -0.91 4.27
CA ILE A 124 -0.19 -0.01 4.98
C ILE A 124 -1.65 -0.28 4.63
N ALA A 125 -1.89 -0.91 3.48
CA ALA A 125 -3.23 -1.29 3.10
C ALA A 125 -3.24 -2.45 2.11
N ARG A 126 -4.31 -3.25 2.17
CA ARG A 126 -4.55 -4.42 1.32
C ARG A 126 -6.01 -4.45 0.90
N GLU A 127 -6.26 -4.83 -0.33
CA GLU A 127 -7.60 -5.01 -0.88
C GLU A 127 -7.64 -6.30 -1.69
N VAL A 128 -8.71 -7.08 -1.50
CA VAL A 128 -9.06 -8.20 -2.37
C VAL A 128 -10.19 -7.71 -3.26
N PHE A 129 -10.05 -7.87 -4.56
CA PHE A 129 -11.04 -7.40 -5.53
C PHE A 129 -12.27 -8.30 -5.52
N ASP A 130 -13.46 -7.71 -5.65
CA ASP A 130 -14.72 -8.47 -5.80
C ASP A 130 -14.72 -9.38 -7.04
N LYS A 131 -13.90 -9.03 -8.04
CA LYS A 131 -13.67 -9.83 -9.25
C LYS A 131 -12.18 -9.76 -9.63
N PRO A 132 -11.58 -10.87 -10.09
CA PRO A 132 -10.21 -10.89 -10.57
C PRO A 132 -9.96 -9.81 -11.63
N LYS A 133 -8.79 -9.17 -11.56
CA LYS A 133 -8.30 -8.23 -12.57
C LYS A 133 -7.35 -8.96 -13.49
N VAL A 134 -7.78 -9.14 -14.73
CA VAL A 134 -7.01 -9.83 -15.78
C VAL A 134 -6.29 -8.80 -16.64
N PHE A 135 -4.98 -8.91 -16.78
CA PHE A 135 -4.13 -8.03 -17.58
C PHE A 135 -3.58 -8.82 -18.76
N GLU A 136 -4.00 -8.47 -19.98
CA GLU A 136 -3.38 -9.00 -21.19
C GLU A 136 -1.94 -8.47 -21.35
N PRO A 137 -1.05 -9.15 -22.10
CA PRO A 137 0.29 -8.65 -22.39
C PRO A 137 0.25 -7.21 -22.94
N GLY A 138 1.01 -6.31 -22.32
CA GLY A 138 1.05 -4.88 -22.66
C GLY A 138 -0.13 -4.05 -22.14
N GLU A 139 -1.16 -4.66 -21.56
CA GLU A 139 -2.33 -3.95 -21.06
C GLU A 139 -1.96 -3.13 -19.82
N THR A 140 -2.48 -1.90 -19.77
CA THR A 140 -2.39 -1.02 -18.61
C THR A 140 -3.77 -0.88 -17.96
N LYS A 141 -3.85 -1.12 -16.66
CA LYS A 141 -5.03 -0.75 -15.86
C LYS A 141 -4.65 0.22 -14.76
N SER A 142 -5.56 1.14 -14.46
CA SER A 142 -5.37 2.14 -13.42
C SER A 142 -6.22 1.81 -12.19
N PHE A 143 -5.63 2.04 -11.02
CA PHE A 143 -6.22 1.92 -9.70
C PHE A 143 -6.15 3.27 -9.00
N VAL A 144 -7.15 3.55 -8.18
CA VAL A 144 -7.19 4.77 -7.37
C VAL A 144 -7.32 4.39 -5.91
N TRP A 145 -6.39 4.87 -5.10
CA TRP A 145 -6.37 4.69 -3.66
C TRP A 145 -6.61 6.03 -2.99
N LYS A 146 -7.68 6.14 -2.22
CA LYS A 146 -8.00 7.34 -1.44
C LYS A 146 -7.81 7.06 0.04
N ILE A 147 -6.92 7.82 0.66
CA ILE A 147 -6.53 7.71 2.07
C ILE A 147 -6.96 9.00 2.77
N PHE A 148 -7.94 8.88 3.65
CA PHE A 148 -8.44 9.99 4.47
C PHE A 148 -7.62 10.09 5.76
N TYR A 149 -7.34 11.31 6.21
CA TYR A 149 -6.64 11.58 7.47
C TYR A 149 -7.08 12.91 8.07
#